data_AF-A0A6C0BGH4-F1
#
_entry.id   AF-A0A6C0BGH4-F1
#
_cell.length_a   1.000
_cell.length_b   1.000
_cell.length_c   1.000
_cell.angle_alpha   90.00
_cell.angle_beta   90.00
_cell.angle_gamma   90.00
#
_symmetry.space_group_name_H-M   'P 1'
#
loop_
_entity.id
_entity.type
_entity.pdbx_description
1 polymer ?
#
loop_
_entity_poly.entity_id
_entity_poly.type
_entity_poly.pdbx_seq_one_letter_code
_entity_poly.pdbx_strand_id
1 'polypeptide(L)'
;MSEKKCYIRRKNSQWEEGRSHHNIALHSYITLYVDPLEPGMMPVGGFICADHEDGGLFAAHFSYVGRQVYQFLDQFGNIVQIMMAEPNIVAHINRITD
;
A
#
# COMPACT_ATOMS: atom_id res chain seq x y z
N MET A 1 8.38 20.43 0.60
CA MET A 1 8.44 18.98 0.89
C MET A 1 7.57 18.29 -0.13
N SER A 2 8.02 17.18 -0.73
CA SER A 2 7.18 16.43 -1.68
C SER A 2 6.15 15.64 -0.88
N GLU A 3 4.89 15.67 -1.29
CA GLU A 3 3.81 14.93 -0.62
C GLU A 3 3.94 13.43 -0.91
N LYS A 4 3.80 12.59 0.12
CA LYS A 4 3.79 11.13 -0.06
C LYS A 4 2.52 10.71 -0.78
N LYS A 5 2.66 9.85 -1.77
CA LYS A 5 1.55 9.24 -2.50
C LYS A 5 1.52 7.74 -2.27
N CYS A 6 0.36 7.15 -2.52
CA CYS A 6 0.19 5.72 -2.55
C CYS A 6 0.71 5.16 -3.87
N TYR A 7 1.48 4.07 -3.81
CA TYR A 7 1.94 3.33 -4.98
C TYR A 7 1.63 1.86 -4.81
N ILE A 8 1.27 1.20 -5.91
CA ILE A 8 1.03 -0.24 -5.96
C ILE A 8 2.00 -0.91 -6.93
N ARG A 9 2.29 -2.18 -6.68
CA ARG A 9 3.06 -3.04 -7.58
C ARG A 9 2.40 -4.40 -7.67
N ARG A 10 2.05 -4.79 -8.90
CA ARG A 10 1.61 -6.15 -9.23
C ARG A 10 2.81 -7.00 -9.59
N LYS A 11 2.61 -8.32 -9.61
CA LYS A 11 3.63 -9.28 -10.02
C LYS A 11 4.23 -8.88 -11.38
N ASN A 12 5.55 -8.86 -11.47
CA ASN A 12 6.32 -8.52 -12.68
C ASN A 12 6.03 -7.13 -13.27
N SER A 13 5.49 -6.20 -12.48
CA SER A 13 5.24 -4.82 -12.89
C SER A 13 6.15 -3.86 -12.13
N GLN A 14 6.35 -2.66 -12.67
CA GLN A 14 6.94 -1.55 -11.92
C GLN A 14 5.94 -1.01 -10.90
N TRP A 15 6.43 -0.17 -9.98
CA TRP A 15 5.56 0.59 -9.10
C TRP A 15 4.82 1.66 -9.89
N GLU A 16 3.50 1.74 -9.70
CA GLU A 16 2.63 2.74 -10.30
C GLU A 16 1.84 3.48 -9.22
N GLU A 17 1.39 4.70 -9.55
CA GLU A 17 0.57 5.49 -8.62
C GLU A 17 -0.76 4.75 -8.37
N GLY A 18 -1.08 4.56 -7.09
CA GLY A 18 -2.34 3.96 -6.67
C GLY A 18 -3.51 4.93 -6.81
N ARG A 19 -4.70 4.40 -7.09
CA ARG A 19 -5.97 5.13 -7.03
C ARG A 19 -6.33 5.63 -5.62
N SER A 20 -7.28 6.55 -5.49
CA SER A 20 -7.60 7.19 -4.20
C SER A 20 -8.06 6.19 -3.14
N HIS A 21 -8.83 5.17 -3.51
CA HIS A 21 -9.25 4.12 -2.57
C HIS A 21 -8.08 3.32 -1.99
N HIS A 22 -6.99 3.11 -2.76
CA HIS A 22 -5.77 2.50 -2.23
C HIS A 22 -5.10 3.40 -1.19
N ASN A 23 -5.05 4.71 -1.47
CA ASN A 23 -4.48 5.69 -0.55
C ASN A 23 -5.27 5.72 0.76
N ILE A 24 -6.60 5.84 0.68
CA ILE A 24 -7.49 5.84 1.84
C ILE A 24 -7.31 4.54 2.64
N ALA A 25 -7.40 3.39 1.97
CA ALA A 25 -7.34 2.09 2.63
C ALA A 25 -5.99 1.85 3.31
N LEU A 26 -4.86 2.15 2.63
CA LEU A 26 -3.55 1.99 3.22
C LEU A 26 -3.32 2.98 4.37
N HIS A 27 -3.75 4.24 4.22
CA HIS A 27 -3.62 5.22 5.29
C HIS A 27 -4.39 4.77 6.54
N SER A 28 -5.65 4.33 6.38
CA SER A 28 -6.45 3.77 7.47
C SER A 28 -5.80 2.54 8.11
N TYR A 29 -5.24 1.64 7.30
CA TYR A 29 -4.49 0.48 7.82
C TYR A 29 -3.31 0.91 8.68
N ILE A 30 -2.50 1.86 8.19
CA ILE A 30 -1.33 2.36 8.91
C ILE A 30 -1.76 3.01 10.23
N THR A 31 -2.79 3.86 10.20
CA THR A 31 -3.29 4.55 11.41
C THR A 31 -3.83 3.58 12.46
N LEU A 32 -4.50 2.51 12.04
CA LEU A 32 -5.17 1.58 12.95
C LEU A 32 -4.25 0.47 13.48
N TYR A 33 -3.29 0.01 12.66
CA TYR A 33 -2.54 -1.22 12.91
C TYR A 33 -1.03 -1.04 12.97
N VAL A 34 -0.51 0.16 12.67
CA VAL A 34 0.93 0.45 12.71
C VAL A 34 1.17 1.52 13.78
N ASP A 35 1.57 1.10 14.98
CA ASP A 35 1.93 2.04 16.05
C ASP A 35 3.31 2.67 15.77
N PRO A 36 3.38 4.01 15.59
CA PRO A 36 4.66 4.69 15.42
C PRO A 36 5.55 4.69 16.67
N LEU A 37 5.00 4.40 17.86
CA LEU A 37 5.72 4.38 19.14
C LEU A 37 6.36 3.03 19.46
N GLU A 38 6.00 1.96 18.75
CA GLU A 38 6.59 0.63 18.91
C GLU A 38 7.25 0.12 17.61
N PRO A 39 8.34 0.78 17.16
CA PRO A 39 9.08 0.34 15.99
C PRO A 39 9.66 -1.06 16.21
N GLY A 40 9.06 -2.06 15.54
CA GLY A 40 9.45 -3.46 15.63
C GLY A 40 8.28 -4.41 15.87
N MET A 41 7.12 -3.91 16.32
CA MET A 41 5.89 -4.71 16.31
C MET A 41 5.44 -4.89 14.86
N MET A 42 5.41 -6.13 14.37
CA MET A 42 4.86 -6.40 13.05
C MET A 42 3.37 -6.12 13.07
N PRO A 43 2.85 -5.27 12.17
CA PRO A 43 1.42 -5.01 12.07
C PRO A 43 0.66 -6.33 11.95
N VAL A 44 -0.28 -6.56 12.86
CA VAL A 44 -1.21 -7.68 12.75
C VAL A 44 -2.01 -7.47 11.46
N GLY A 45 -2.16 -8.53 10.66
CA GLY A 45 -2.94 -8.45 9.44
C GLY A 45 -4.32 -7.83 9.71
N GLY A 46 -4.70 -6.83 8.93
CA GLY A 46 -5.85 -5.98 9.22
C GLY A 46 -6.77 -5.88 8.01
N PHE A 47 -8.08 -5.92 8.27
CA PHE A 47 -9.10 -5.74 7.25
C PHE A 47 -9.51 -4.27 7.20
N ILE A 48 -9.45 -3.67 6.02
CA ILE A 48 -9.92 -2.31 5.78
C ILE A 48 -10.95 -2.31 4.66
N CYS A 49 -11.99 -1.50 4.84
CA CYS A 49 -12.92 -1.11 3.80
C CYS A 49 -12.82 0.39 3.52
N ALA A 50 -12.81 0.76 2.25
CA ALA A 50 -12.89 2.13 1.76
C ALA A 50 -13.88 2.20 0.60
N ASP A 51 -14.44 3.38 0.31
CA ASP A 51 -15.28 3.55 -0.87
C ASP A 51 -14.45 3.40 -2.14
N HIS A 52 -14.95 2.64 -3.10
CA HIS A 52 -14.31 2.45 -4.40
C HIS A 52 -14.73 3.57 -5.36
N GLU A 53 -13.80 4.10 -6.15
CA GLU A 53 -14.04 5.23 -7.07
C GLU A 53 -15.11 4.90 -8.14
N ASP A 54 -15.15 3.65 -8.59
CA ASP A 54 -16.11 3.17 -9.59
C ASP A 54 -17.48 2.76 -8.96
N GLY A 55 -17.69 3.08 -7.68
CA GLY A 55 -18.84 2.65 -6.89
C GLY A 55 -18.61 1.32 -6.16
N GLY A 56 -19.29 1.14 -5.01
CA GLY A 56 -19.11 -0.02 -4.13
C GLY A 56 -17.98 0.17 -3.12
N LEU A 57 -17.52 -0.94 -2.54
CA LEU A 57 -16.49 -0.95 -1.49
C LEU A 57 -15.21 -1.64 -1.98
N PHE A 58 -14.08 -0.98 -1.74
CA PHE A 58 -12.77 -1.60 -1.75
C PHE A 58 -12.54 -2.25 -0.38
N ALA A 59 -12.53 -3.58 -0.34
CA ALA A 59 -12.30 -4.36 0.87
C ALA A 59 -11.02 -5.19 0.72
N ALA A 60 -10.07 -5.02 1.64
CA ALA A 60 -8.76 -5.67 1.54
C ALA A 60 -8.22 -6.09 2.91
N HIS A 61 -7.63 -7.28 2.96
CA HIS A 61 -6.77 -7.71 4.05
C HIS A 61 -5.34 -7.30 3.74
N PHE A 62 -4.79 -6.40 4.56
CA PHE A 62 -3.41 -5.97 4.46
C PHE A 62 -2.51 -6.80 5.38
N SER A 63 -1.28 -7.03 4.93
CA SER A 63 -0.20 -7.56 5.75
C SER A 63 1.10 -6.81 5.49
N TYR A 64 1.96 -6.69 6.50
CA TYR A 64 3.27 -6.08 6.35
C TYR A 64 4.28 -7.02 5.70
N VAL A 65 5.08 -6.50 4.77
CA VAL A 65 6.13 -7.26 4.04
C VAL A 65 7.53 -6.83 4.46
N GLY A 66 7.70 -5.60 4.95
CA GLY A 66 9.00 -5.04 5.33
C GLY A 66 9.27 -3.69 4.66
N ARG A 67 10.16 -2.88 5.25
CA ARG A 67 10.62 -1.58 4.69
C ARG A 67 9.47 -0.66 4.26
N GLN A 68 8.41 -0.57 5.08
CA GLN A 68 7.19 0.21 4.78
C GLN A 68 6.41 -0.26 3.53
N VAL A 69 6.67 -1.47 3.06
CA VAL A 69 5.87 -2.16 2.05
C VAL A 69 4.86 -3.08 2.73
N TYR A 70 3.63 -2.99 2.26
CA TYR A 70 2.51 -3.83 2.65
C TYR A 70 2.03 -4.62 1.43
N GLN A 71 1.13 -5.56 1.64
CA GLN A 71 0.48 -6.28 0.56
C GLN A 71 -0.98 -6.57 0.88
N PHE A 72 -1.80 -6.73 -0.15
CA PHE A 72 -3.16 -7.22 -0.07
C PHE A 72 -3.47 -8.16 -1.24
N LEU A 73 -4.58 -8.89 -1.16
CA LEU A 73 -5.10 -9.68 -2.27
C LEU A 73 -6.13 -8.86 -3.05
N ASP A 74 -5.97 -8.76 -4.37
CA ASP A 74 -6.99 -8.17 -5.22
C ASP A 74 -8.21 -9.10 -5.38
N GLN A 75 -9.24 -8.61 -6.08
CA GLN A 75 -10.47 -9.37 -6.35
C GLN A 75 -10.26 -10.68 -7.13
N PHE A 76 -9.09 -10.88 -7.73
CA PHE A 76 -8.70 -12.08 -8.48
C PHE A 76 -7.77 -12.99 -7.67
N GLY A 77 -7.51 -12.66 -6.40
CA GLY A 77 -6.61 -13.41 -5.53
C GLY A 77 -5.12 -13.17 -5.82
N ASN A 78 -4.76 -12.15 -6.59
CA ASN A 78 -3.36 -11.80 -6.82
C ASN A 78 -2.81 -10.96 -5.68
N ILE A 79 -1.56 -11.23 -5.30
CA ILE A 79 -0.83 -10.38 -4.36
C ILE A 79 -0.47 -9.06 -5.04
N VAL A 80 -0.92 -7.97 -4.42
CA VAL A 80 -0.56 -6.60 -4.78
C VAL A 80 0.25 -6.00 -3.64
N GLN A 81 1.45 -5.52 -3.94
CA GLN A 81 2.25 -4.77 -2.98
C GLN A 81 1.88 -3.29 -3.02
N ILE A 82 1.96 -2.61 -1.89
CA ILE A 82 1.50 -1.24 -1.73
C ILE A 82 2.37 -0.49 -0.70
N MET A 83 2.63 0.80 -0.94
CA MET A 83 3.42 1.65 -0.03
C MET A 83 3.02 3.13 -0.14
N MET A 84 3.31 3.89 0.91
CA MET A 84 3.29 5.36 0.90
C MET A 84 4.71 5.89 0.71
N ALA A 85 4.98 6.57 -0.40
CA ALA A 85 6.33 7.04 -0.75
C ALA A 85 6.32 8.40 -1.44
N GLU A 86 7.46 9.09 -1.44
CA GLU A 86 7.65 10.27 -2.28
C GLU A 86 7.92 9.84 -3.74
N PRO A 87 7.46 10.61 -4.75
CA PRO A 87 7.63 10.25 -6.17
C PRO A 87 9.08 10.02 -6.60
N ASN A 88 10.04 10.76 -6.04
CA ASN A 88 11.48 10.60 -6.30
C ASN A 88 12.00 9.22 -5.85
N ILE A 89 11.53 8.69 -4.71
CA ILE A 89 11.90 7.37 -4.19
C ILE A 89 11.39 6.28 -5.15
N VAL A 90 10.14 6.41 -5.61
CA VAL A 90 9.55 5.43 -6.52
C VAL A 90 10.24 5.45 -7.88
N ALA A 91 10.50 6.64 -8.42
CA ALA A 91 11.25 6.79 -9.66
C ALA A 91 12.66 6.17 -9.56
N HIS A 92 13.31 6.26 -8.41
CA HIS A 92 14.59 5.62 -8.16
C HIS A 92 14.47 4.09 -8.13
N ILE A 93 13.48 3.53 -7.41
CA ILE A 93 13.23 2.07 -7.35
C ILE A 93 12.95 1.51 -8.75
N ASN A 94 12.12 2.19 -9.54
CA ASN A 94 11.77 1.76 -10.90
C ASN A 94 12.96 1.85 -11.88
N ARG A 95 14.01 2.59 -11.57
CA ARG A 95 15.25 2.66 -12.38
C ARG A 95 16.29 1.61 -12.01
N ILE A 96 16.25 1.09 -10.78
CA ILE A 96 17.21 0.10 -10.26
C ILE A 96 16.74 -1.35 -10.52
N THR A 97 15.49 -1.52 -10.92
CA THR A 97 14.93 -2.83 -11.27
C THR A 97 15.45 -3.27 -12.64
N ASP A 98 16.66 -3.83 -12.61
CA ASP A 98 17.32 -4.62 -13.65
C ASP A 98 17.04 -6.12 -13.42
#